data_AF-A0A1R1SF39-F1
#
_entry.id   AF-A0A1R1SF39-F1
#
_cell.length_a   1.000
_cell.length_b   1.000
_cell.length_c   1.000
_cell.angle_alpha   90.00
_cell.angle_beta   90.00
_cell.angle_gamma   90.00
#
_symmetry.space_group_name_H-M   'P 1'
#
loop_
_entity.id
_entity.type
_entity.pdbx_description
1 polymer ?
#
loop_
_entity_poly.entity_id
_entity_poly.type
_entity_poly.pdbx_seq_one_letter_code
_entity_poly.pdbx_strand_id
1 'polypeptide(L)'
;MRRLADALGVQAGALYRYFATKQDLLTAMAERMVGGVADAAGPAGDGDWSQRVARLARALRAALLAHRDGARVFAGTHSTGPNTLGFADSLVGVLREAGFGDGEAARALYSVANFTVGHTLEEQAALRPGDGGPTDAGVLHEAVMAGTYPHLAATLPTLTSTDFTAHFEFGLRLLLDGLRALQR
;
A
#
# COMPACT_ATOMS: atom_id res chain seq x y z
N MET A 1 7.97 -18.63 -13.51
CA MET A 1 9.09 -19.59 -13.48
C MET A 1 9.82 -19.65 -14.81
N ARG A 2 9.27 -20.20 -15.90
CA ARG A 2 9.96 -20.28 -17.21
C ARG A 2 10.59 -18.97 -17.68
N ARG A 3 9.81 -17.88 -17.79
CA ARG A 3 10.34 -16.55 -18.18
C ARG A 3 11.50 -16.05 -17.30
N LEU A 4 11.47 -16.36 -15.99
CA LEU A 4 12.55 -15.98 -15.09
C LEU A 4 13.79 -16.85 -15.32
N ALA A 5 13.60 -18.13 -15.61
CA ALA A 5 14.69 -19.04 -15.93
C ALA A 5 15.39 -18.60 -17.23
N ASP A 6 14.60 -18.26 -18.25
CA ASP A 6 15.09 -17.72 -19.52
C ASP A 6 15.91 -16.43 -19.29
N ALA A 7 15.37 -15.49 -18.50
CA ALA A 7 16.06 -14.24 -18.17
C ALA A 7 17.37 -14.44 -17.39
N LEU A 8 17.47 -15.52 -16.61
CA LEU A 8 18.66 -15.88 -15.85
C LEU A 8 19.60 -16.84 -16.61
N GLY A 9 19.25 -17.27 -17.82
CA GLY A 9 20.03 -18.23 -18.60
C GLY A 9 20.11 -19.63 -17.98
N VAL A 10 19.13 -20.03 -17.17
CA VAL A 10 19.09 -21.33 -16.48
C VAL A 10 17.86 -22.15 -16.87
N GLN A 11 17.88 -23.44 -16.56
CA GLN A 11 16.70 -24.30 -16.70
C GLN A 11 15.69 -24.01 -15.58
N ALA A 12 14.39 -24.08 -15.88
CA ALA A 12 13.34 -23.81 -14.88
C ALA A 12 13.46 -24.71 -13.63
N GLY A 13 13.93 -25.96 -13.79
CA GLY A 13 14.20 -26.87 -12.68
C GLY A 13 15.23 -26.36 -11.67
N ALA A 14 16.15 -25.46 -12.06
CA ALA A 14 17.09 -24.84 -11.13
C ALA A 14 16.38 -23.89 -10.16
N LEU A 15 15.38 -23.13 -10.64
CA LEU A 15 14.62 -22.21 -9.79
C LEU A 15 13.78 -22.95 -8.74
N TYR A 16 13.25 -24.12 -9.08
CA TYR A 16 12.46 -24.94 -8.16
C TYR A 16 13.25 -25.49 -6.97
N ARG A 17 14.59 -25.42 -7.00
CA ARG A 17 15.44 -25.73 -5.83
C ARG A 17 15.42 -24.61 -4.79
N TYR A 18 15.13 -23.38 -5.20
CA TYR A 18 15.07 -22.20 -4.32
C TYR A 18 13.64 -21.84 -3.95
N PHE A 19 12.70 -22.02 -4.89
CA PHE A 19 11.29 -21.68 -4.71
C PHE A 19 10.44 -22.85 -5.20
N ALA A 20 9.80 -23.58 -4.27
CA ALA A 20 9.00 -24.75 -4.62
C ALA A 20 7.82 -24.40 -5.55
N THR A 21 7.29 -23.17 -5.42
CA THR A 21 6.20 -22.66 -6.25
C THR A 21 6.49 -21.24 -6.72
N LYS A 22 5.70 -20.79 -7.72
CA LYS A 22 5.67 -19.37 -8.11
C LYS A 22 5.22 -18.49 -6.93
N GLN A 23 4.35 -18.99 -6.07
CA GLN A 23 3.86 -18.24 -4.92
C GLN A 23 4.98 -17.98 -3.93
N ASP A 24 5.87 -18.95 -3.68
CA ASP A 24 7.02 -18.76 -2.78
C ASP A 24 7.96 -17.67 -3.30
N LEU A 25 8.19 -17.63 -4.61
CA LEU A 25 8.93 -16.54 -5.26
C LEU A 25 8.23 -15.19 -5.06
N LEU A 26 6.91 -15.12 -5.30
CA LEU A 26 6.15 -13.87 -5.12
C LEU A 26 6.16 -13.39 -3.67
N THR A 27 6.02 -14.29 -2.71
CA THR A 27 6.13 -14.00 -1.27
C THR A 27 7.52 -13.45 -0.94
N ALA A 28 8.60 -14.07 -1.44
CA ALA A 28 9.96 -13.58 -1.23
C ALA A 28 10.21 -12.21 -1.90
N MET A 29 9.60 -11.96 -3.07
CA MET A 29 9.64 -10.66 -3.73
C MET A 29 8.92 -9.60 -2.88
N ALA A 30 7.69 -9.86 -2.44
CA ALA A 30 6.91 -8.95 -1.59
C ALA A 30 7.66 -8.60 -0.30
N GLU A 31 8.23 -9.61 0.35
CA GLU A 31 9.04 -9.46 1.56
C GLU A 31 10.28 -8.59 1.31
N ARG A 32 10.91 -8.71 0.14
CA ARG A 32 12.06 -7.88 -0.22
C ARG A 32 11.68 -6.44 -0.55
N MET A 33 10.51 -6.21 -1.15
CA MET A 33 10.04 -4.86 -1.51
C MET A 33 9.92 -3.97 -0.27
N VAL A 34 9.41 -4.52 0.83
CA VAL A 34 9.16 -3.76 2.08
C VAL A 34 10.35 -3.71 3.04
N GLY A 35 11.54 -4.09 2.56
CA GLY A 35 12.78 -3.97 3.34
C GLY A 35 13.06 -2.53 3.76
N GLY A 36 13.32 -2.32 5.05
CA GLY A 36 13.60 -0.99 5.62
C GLY A 36 12.38 -0.09 5.81
N VAL A 37 11.17 -0.54 5.46
CA VAL A 37 9.93 0.25 5.69
C VAL A 37 9.72 0.52 7.19
N ALA A 38 10.03 -0.46 8.05
CA ALA A 38 9.92 -0.32 9.50
C ALA A 38 10.76 0.83 10.07
N ASP A 39 11.90 1.13 9.44
CA ASP A 39 12.84 2.16 9.88
C ASP A 39 12.29 3.58 9.64
N ALA A 40 11.29 3.72 8.77
CA ALA A 40 10.66 5.01 8.46
C ALA A 40 9.94 5.65 9.66
N ALA A 41 9.59 4.85 10.68
CA ALA A 41 9.07 5.38 11.93
C ALA A 41 10.08 6.31 12.63
N GLY A 42 11.38 6.14 12.40
CA GLY A 42 12.43 6.82 13.14
C GLY A 42 12.51 6.36 14.61
N PRO A 43 13.50 6.87 15.37
CA PRO A 43 13.67 6.53 16.77
C PRO A 43 12.46 7.00 17.62
N ALA A 44 12.26 6.37 18.78
CA ALA A 44 11.26 6.82 19.74
C ALA A 44 11.53 8.29 20.13
N GLY A 45 10.47 9.10 20.16
CA GLY A 45 10.55 10.55 20.41
C GLY A 45 10.80 11.42 19.16
N ASP A 46 11.01 10.83 17.97
CA ASP A 46 11.15 11.59 16.72
C ASP A 46 9.79 12.02 16.15
N GLY A 47 9.24 13.07 16.76
CA GLY A 47 7.97 13.68 16.38
C GLY A 47 6.73 13.04 17.01
N ASP A 48 5.57 13.57 16.65
CA ASP A 48 4.28 13.06 17.14
C ASP A 48 4.00 11.65 16.59
N TRP A 49 3.31 10.81 17.36
CA TRP A 49 2.98 9.43 16.97
C TRP A 49 2.28 9.39 15.61
N SER A 50 1.44 10.37 15.33
CA SER A 50 0.70 10.45 14.07
C SER A 50 1.62 10.69 12.87
N GLN A 51 2.71 11.45 13.06
CA GLN A 51 3.72 11.68 12.04
C GLN A 51 4.54 10.40 11.80
N ARG A 52 4.89 9.67 12.86
CA ARG A 52 5.59 8.36 12.77
C ARG A 52 4.75 7.33 11.99
N VAL A 53 3.47 7.19 12.32
CA VAL A 53 2.52 6.33 11.57
C VAL A 53 2.38 6.80 10.13
N ALA A 54 2.30 8.11 9.89
CA ALA A 54 2.22 8.64 8.54
C ALA A 54 3.48 8.32 7.71
N ARG A 55 4.68 8.40 8.31
CA ARG A 55 5.93 8.01 7.64
C ARG A 55 5.94 6.53 7.28
N LEU A 56 5.51 5.66 8.18
CA LEU A 56 5.37 4.22 7.91
C LEU A 56 4.42 3.94 6.74
N ALA A 57 3.23 4.56 6.72
CA ALA A 57 2.26 4.42 5.64
C ALA A 57 2.81 4.90 4.29
N ARG A 58 3.47 6.08 4.27
CA ARG A 58 4.12 6.62 3.08
C ARG A 58 5.26 5.73 2.60
N ALA A 59 6.08 5.20 3.50
CA ALA A 59 7.18 4.30 3.16
C ALA A 59 6.67 2.99 2.55
N LEU A 60 5.60 2.42 3.10
CA LEU A 60 4.94 1.26 2.52
C LEU A 60 4.42 1.58 1.10
N ARG A 61 3.66 2.67 0.91
CA ARG A 61 3.19 3.09 -0.43
C ARG A 61 4.36 3.26 -1.40
N ALA A 62 5.42 3.95 -0.98
CA ALA A 62 6.60 4.20 -1.82
C ALA A 62 7.30 2.89 -2.22
N ALA A 63 7.49 1.96 -1.28
CA ALA A 63 8.07 0.64 -1.55
C ALA A 63 7.25 -0.15 -2.58
N LEU A 64 5.91 -0.10 -2.50
CA LEU A 64 5.04 -0.77 -3.45
C LEU A 64 5.03 -0.08 -4.83
N LEU A 65 5.07 1.25 -4.87
CA LEU A 65 5.11 2.04 -6.11
C LEU A 65 6.46 1.94 -6.84
N ALA A 66 7.55 1.63 -6.14
CA ALA A 66 8.87 1.41 -6.74
C ALA A 66 8.92 0.23 -7.73
N HIS A 67 7.90 -0.63 -7.71
CA HIS A 67 7.81 -1.80 -8.57
C HIS A 67 6.48 -1.84 -9.31
N ARG A 68 6.52 -2.07 -10.63
CA ARG A 68 5.30 -2.27 -11.43
C ARG A 68 4.49 -3.44 -10.87
N ASP A 69 3.19 -3.25 -10.68
CA ASP A 69 2.28 -4.23 -10.06
C ASP A 69 2.71 -4.62 -8.61
N GLY A 70 3.55 -3.81 -7.95
CA GLY A 70 4.10 -4.10 -6.62
C GLY A 70 3.03 -4.28 -5.54
N ALA A 71 2.00 -3.44 -5.53
CA ALA A 71 0.89 -3.58 -4.58
C ALA A 71 0.09 -4.87 -4.82
N ARG A 72 -0.05 -5.32 -6.07
CA ARG A 72 -0.70 -6.59 -6.41
C ARG A 72 0.10 -7.80 -5.94
N VAL A 73 1.43 -7.74 -6.09
CA VAL A 73 2.32 -8.78 -5.58
C VAL A 73 2.23 -8.85 -4.07
N PHE A 74 2.34 -7.72 -3.38
CA PHE A 74 2.26 -7.66 -1.93
C PHE A 74 0.91 -8.15 -1.39
N ALA A 75 -0.20 -7.61 -1.90
CA ALA A 75 -1.55 -7.99 -1.48
C ALA A 75 -1.89 -9.46 -1.75
N GLY A 76 -1.33 -10.04 -2.82
CA GLY A 76 -1.49 -11.44 -3.17
C GLY A 76 -0.65 -12.40 -2.32
N THR A 77 0.10 -11.89 -1.34
CA THR A 77 0.95 -12.68 -0.44
C THR A 77 0.50 -12.51 0.99
N HIS A 78 0.57 -13.60 1.75
CA HIS A 78 0.44 -13.57 3.21
C HIS A 78 1.85 -13.60 3.80
N SER A 79 2.71 -12.65 3.41
CA SER A 79 4.09 -12.64 3.91
C SER A 79 4.08 -12.40 5.41
N THR A 80 4.63 -13.35 6.16
CA THR A 80 4.94 -13.21 7.58
C THR A 80 6.46 -13.17 7.79
N GLY A 81 7.17 -12.59 6.82
CA GLY A 81 8.62 -12.44 6.89
C GLY A 81 9.06 -11.27 7.80
N PRO A 82 10.36 -11.21 8.15
CA PRO A 82 10.89 -10.24 9.11
C PRO A 82 10.60 -8.76 8.79
N ASN A 83 10.64 -8.34 7.53
CA ASN A 83 10.37 -6.97 7.10
C ASN A 83 8.87 -6.64 7.25
N THR A 84 7.99 -7.57 6.85
CA THR A 84 6.54 -7.38 6.99
C THR A 84 6.13 -7.34 8.46
N LEU A 85 6.66 -8.26 9.27
CA LEU A 85 6.46 -8.29 10.71
C LEU A 85 7.07 -7.07 11.39
N GLY A 86 8.26 -6.63 10.98
CA GLY A 86 8.92 -5.44 11.51
C GLY A 86 8.13 -4.16 11.23
N PHE A 87 7.56 -4.02 10.03
CA PHE A 87 6.64 -2.92 9.74
C PHE A 87 5.40 -2.96 10.64
N ALA A 88 4.77 -4.12 10.78
CA ALA A 88 3.58 -4.29 11.59
C ALA A 88 3.85 -3.99 13.07
N ASP A 89 4.92 -4.55 13.62
CA ASP A 89 5.35 -4.36 15.00
C ASP A 89 5.74 -2.91 15.27
N SER A 90 6.46 -2.25 14.36
CA SER A 90 6.81 -0.83 14.45
C SER A 90 5.57 0.07 14.52
N LEU A 91 4.58 -0.15 13.65
CA LEU A 91 3.33 0.63 13.66
C LEU A 91 2.54 0.43 14.96
N VAL A 92 2.35 -0.82 15.37
CA VAL A 92 1.66 -1.13 16.64
C VAL A 92 2.43 -0.55 17.83
N GLY A 93 3.76 -0.66 17.84
CA GLY A 93 4.63 -0.11 18.87
C GLY A 93 4.49 1.40 19.01
N VAL A 94 4.55 2.15 17.90
CA VAL A 94 4.34 3.61 17.87
C VAL A 94 3.02 4.01 18.54
N LEU A 95 1.94 3.29 18.26
CA LEU A 95 0.63 3.58 18.86
C LEU A 95 0.58 3.21 20.34
N ARG A 96 1.11 2.04 20.73
CA ARG A 96 1.13 1.63 22.14
C ARG A 96 1.97 2.57 22.99
N GLU A 97 3.12 3.01 22.49
CA GLU A 97 3.97 4.03 23.13
C GLU A 97 3.23 5.37 23.32
N ALA A 98 2.30 5.68 22.42
CA ALA A 98 1.44 6.87 22.49
C ALA A 98 0.19 6.70 23.37
N GLY A 99 0.06 5.57 24.07
CA GLY A 99 -1.03 5.31 25.03
C GLY A 99 -2.28 4.67 24.45
N PHE A 100 -2.27 4.23 23.18
CA PHE A 100 -3.39 3.47 22.63
C PHE A 100 -3.49 2.07 23.26
N GLY A 101 -4.71 1.58 23.48
CA GLY A 101 -4.93 0.22 23.98
C GLY A 101 -4.54 -0.83 22.94
N ASP A 102 -4.17 -2.04 23.39
CA ASP A 102 -3.66 -3.12 22.52
C ASP A 102 -4.62 -3.44 21.35
N GLY A 103 -5.92 -3.51 21.62
CA GLY A 103 -6.93 -3.78 20.60
C GLY A 103 -7.06 -2.63 19.57
N GLU A 104 -6.90 -1.39 20.00
CA GLU A 104 -6.97 -0.22 19.11
C GLU A 104 -5.73 -0.15 18.22
N ALA A 105 -4.54 -0.33 18.79
CA ALA A 105 -3.29 -0.34 18.05
C ALA A 105 -3.28 -1.46 16.98
N ALA A 106 -3.74 -2.67 17.33
CA ALA A 106 -3.84 -3.78 16.38
C ALA A 106 -4.84 -3.50 15.25
N ARG A 107 -6.02 -2.93 15.56
CA ARG A 107 -6.99 -2.55 14.52
C ARG A 107 -6.48 -1.42 13.63
N ALA A 108 -5.79 -0.45 14.21
CA ALA A 108 -5.18 0.66 13.49
C ALA A 108 -4.12 0.18 12.47
N LEU A 109 -3.30 -0.82 12.83
CA LEU A 109 -2.39 -1.49 11.88
C LEU A 109 -3.14 -1.94 10.63
N TYR A 110 -4.20 -2.74 10.81
CA TYR A 110 -4.98 -3.24 9.68
C TYR A 110 -5.63 -2.10 8.89
N SER A 111 -6.20 -1.10 9.56
CA SER A 111 -6.82 0.06 8.88
C SER A 111 -5.83 0.82 8.01
N VAL A 112 -4.65 1.16 8.54
CA VAL A 112 -3.62 1.92 7.82
C VAL A 112 -3.00 1.07 6.71
N ALA A 113 -2.66 -0.19 6.98
CA ALA A 113 -2.06 -1.07 5.97
C ALA A 113 -3.04 -1.37 4.82
N ASN A 114 -4.29 -1.73 5.13
CA ASN A 114 -5.29 -2.04 4.10
C ASN A 114 -5.65 -0.81 3.27
N PHE A 115 -5.79 0.37 3.89
CA PHE A 115 -5.95 1.62 3.16
C PHE A 115 -4.77 1.86 2.22
N THR A 116 -3.55 1.72 2.72
CA THR A 116 -2.33 1.99 1.94
C THR A 116 -2.21 1.05 0.75
N VAL A 117 -2.40 -0.25 0.98
CA VAL A 117 -2.36 -1.27 -0.08
C VAL A 117 -3.49 -1.06 -1.09
N GLY A 118 -4.72 -0.83 -0.62
CA GLY A 118 -5.89 -0.59 -1.47
C GLY A 118 -5.73 0.65 -2.35
N HIS A 119 -5.31 1.78 -1.77
CA HIS A 119 -5.03 3.00 -2.53
C HIS A 119 -3.95 2.75 -3.59
N THR A 120 -2.86 2.09 -3.21
CA THR A 120 -1.74 1.84 -4.13
C THR A 120 -2.10 0.85 -5.24
N LEU A 121 -2.99 -0.11 -4.97
CA LEU A 121 -3.54 -1.01 -6.00
C LEU A 121 -4.28 -0.24 -7.08
N GLU A 122 -5.18 0.66 -6.68
CA GLU A 122 -5.97 1.47 -7.62
C GLU A 122 -5.11 2.47 -8.38
N GLU A 123 -4.13 3.10 -7.71
CA GLU A 123 -3.14 3.97 -8.35
C GLU A 123 -2.33 3.22 -9.42
N GLN A 124 -1.81 2.04 -9.10
CA GLN A 124 -1.09 1.22 -10.08
C GLN A 124 -2.00 0.72 -11.21
N ALA A 125 -3.28 0.46 -10.94
CA ALA A 125 -4.26 0.09 -11.95
C ALA A 125 -4.54 1.24 -12.92
N ALA A 126 -4.72 2.47 -12.41
CA ALA A 126 -4.99 3.66 -13.21
C ALA A 126 -3.80 4.05 -14.13
N LEU A 127 -2.57 3.76 -13.70
CA LEU A 127 -1.35 4.05 -14.47
C LEU A 127 -1.03 2.98 -15.53
N ARG A 128 -1.84 1.93 -15.69
CA ARG A 128 -1.61 0.87 -16.69
C ARG A 128 -2.03 1.36 -18.09
N PRO A 129 -1.12 1.35 -19.08
CA PRO A 129 -1.47 1.75 -20.44
C PRO A 129 -2.53 0.81 -21.04
N GLY A 130 -3.66 1.38 -21.48
CA GLY A 130 -4.63 0.70 -22.34
C GLY A 130 -5.60 -0.28 -21.66
N ASP A 131 -5.65 -0.33 -20.32
CA ASP A 131 -6.56 -1.25 -19.63
C ASP A 131 -8.00 -0.71 -19.47
N GLY A 132 -8.25 0.58 -19.77
CA GLY A 132 -9.61 1.18 -19.81
C GLY A 132 -10.44 0.91 -18.55
N GLY A 133 -9.76 0.72 -17.40
CA GLY A 133 -10.39 0.33 -16.16
C GLY A 133 -11.30 1.43 -15.61
N PRO A 134 -12.19 1.12 -14.65
CA PRO A 134 -13.05 2.11 -14.01
C PRO A 134 -12.29 3.23 -13.27
N THR A 135 -10.98 3.09 -13.07
CA THR A 135 -10.08 4.09 -12.51
C THR A 135 -9.36 4.96 -13.56
N ASP A 136 -9.60 4.74 -14.85
CA ASP A 136 -9.14 5.63 -15.91
C ASP A 136 -9.94 6.93 -15.86
N ALA A 137 -9.24 8.04 -15.66
CA ALA A 137 -9.80 9.38 -15.58
C ALA A 137 -10.64 9.75 -16.81
N GLY A 138 -10.24 9.32 -18.01
CA GLY A 138 -10.98 9.59 -19.25
C GLY A 138 -12.28 8.80 -19.33
N VAL A 139 -12.22 7.49 -19.04
CA VAL A 139 -13.40 6.61 -19.02
C VAL A 139 -14.42 7.09 -17.98
N LEU A 140 -13.97 7.45 -16.78
CA LEU A 140 -14.83 8.00 -15.74
C LEU A 140 -15.47 9.32 -16.18
N HIS A 141 -14.68 10.22 -16.77
CA HIS A 141 -15.18 11.49 -17.27
C HIS A 141 -16.32 11.30 -18.28
N GLU A 142 -16.08 10.49 -19.31
CA GLU A 142 -17.08 10.20 -20.36
C GLU A 142 -18.35 9.59 -19.77
N ALA A 143 -18.21 8.59 -18.88
CA ALA A 143 -19.35 7.94 -18.24
C ALA A 143 -20.17 8.90 -17.37
N VAL A 144 -19.51 9.80 -16.63
CA VAL A 144 -20.20 10.80 -15.79
C VAL A 144 -20.95 11.81 -16.64
N MET A 145 -20.32 12.32 -17.72
CA MET A 145 -20.91 13.32 -18.60
C MET A 145 -22.05 12.76 -19.47
N ALA A 146 -22.01 11.47 -19.81
CA ALA A 146 -23.07 10.80 -20.55
C ALA A 146 -24.29 10.45 -19.68
N GLY A 147 -24.13 10.37 -18.36
CA GLY A 147 -25.17 10.00 -17.41
C GLY A 147 -25.82 11.19 -16.68
N THR A 148 -26.63 10.87 -15.67
CA THR A 148 -27.25 11.87 -14.77
C THR A 148 -26.69 11.71 -13.36
N TYR A 149 -25.43 12.11 -13.18
CA TYR A 149 -24.70 11.97 -11.91
C TYR A 149 -24.29 13.33 -11.35
N PRO A 150 -25.22 14.15 -10.82
CA PRO A 150 -24.95 15.54 -10.47
C PRO A 150 -23.84 15.71 -9.42
N HIS A 151 -23.71 14.77 -8.46
CA HIS A 151 -22.66 14.82 -7.44
C HIS A 151 -21.27 14.47 -7.99
N LEU A 152 -21.20 13.51 -8.93
CA LEU A 152 -19.94 13.14 -9.57
C LEU A 152 -19.52 14.24 -10.56
N ALA A 153 -20.46 14.79 -11.33
CA ALA A 153 -20.18 15.91 -12.23
C ALA A 153 -19.63 17.13 -11.48
N ALA A 154 -20.20 17.45 -10.31
CA ALA A 154 -19.72 18.57 -9.48
C ALA A 154 -18.31 18.36 -8.90
N THR A 155 -17.89 17.11 -8.71
CA THR A 155 -16.59 16.75 -8.11
C THR A 155 -15.62 16.14 -9.11
N LEU A 156 -15.99 16.09 -10.40
CA LEU A 156 -15.27 15.42 -11.46
C LEU A 156 -13.81 15.87 -11.58
N PRO A 157 -13.46 17.17 -11.47
CA PRO A 157 -12.06 17.60 -11.53
C PRO A 157 -11.16 16.91 -10.50
N THR A 158 -11.67 16.63 -9.30
CA THR A 158 -10.94 15.89 -8.27
C THR A 158 -10.93 14.40 -8.56
N LEU A 159 -12.07 13.83 -8.97
CA LEU A 159 -12.19 12.39 -9.26
C LEU A 159 -11.29 11.93 -10.41
N THR A 160 -11.07 12.80 -11.40
CA THR A 160 -10.21 12.53 -12.56
C THR A 160 -8.78 13.06 -12.37
N SER A 161 -8.46 13.60 -11.19
CA SER A 161 -7.11 14.09 -10.89
C SER A 161 -6.12 12.94 -10.85
N THR A 162 -4.96 13.14 -11.47
CA THR A 162 -3.83 12.20 -11.41
C THR A 162 -2.91 12.46 -10.22
N ASP A 163 -3.27 13.39 -9.33
CA ASP A 163 -2.57 13.62 -8.07
C ASP A 163 -2.95 12.57 -7.01
N PHE A 164 -2.52 11.33 -7.25
CA PHE A 164 -2.73 10.21 -6.32
C PHE A 164 -2.07 10.45 -4.95
N THR A 165 -1.04 11.28 -4.89
CA THR A 165 -0.38 11.64 -3.63
C THR A 165 -1.32 12.50 -2.78
N ALA A 166 -1.97 13.52 -3.34
CA ALA A 166 -2.96 14.31 -2.62
C ALA A 166 -4.13 13.45 -2.10
N HIS A 167 -4.62 12.50 -2.92
CA HIS A 167 -5.65 11.55 -2.50
C HIS A 167 -5.20 10.64 -1.36
N PHE A 168 -3.97 10.11 -1.43
CA PHE A 168 -3.39 9.29 -0.36
C PHE A 168 -3.27 10.07 0.95
N GLU A 169 -2.70 11.29 0.89
CA GLU A 169 -2.52 12.14 2.07
C GLU A 169 -3.86 12.54 2.70
N PHE A 170 -4.89 12.76 1.89
CA PHE A 170 -6.24 13.02 2.38
C PHE A 170 -6.79 11.83 3.18
N GLY A 171 -6.77 10.63 2.62
CA GLY A 171 -7.27 9.42 3.29
C GLY A 171 -6.46 9.07 4.54
N LEU A 172 -5.13 9.20 4.48
CA LEU A 172 -4.25 9.00 5.64
C LEU A 172 -4.55 9.99 6.76
N ARG A 173 -4.77 11.26 6.43
CA ARG A 173 -5.17 12.29 7.41
C ARG A 173 -6.50 11.92 8.09
N LEU A 174 -7.51 11.47 7.34
CA LEU A 174 -8.78 11.03 7.92
C LEU A 174 -8.61 9.89 8.94
N LEU A 175 -7.76 8.91 8.62
CA LEU A 175 -7.46 7.81 9.55
C LEU A 175 -6.76 8.31 10.83
N LEU A 176 -5.77 9.20 10.69
CA LEU A 176 -5.04 9.77 11.81
C LEU A 176 -5.93 10.66 12.69
N ASP A 177 -6.80 11.46 12.10
CA ASP A 177 -7.78 12.27 12.83
C ASP A 177 -8.79 11.38 13.58
N GLY A 178 -9.23 10.29 12.96
CA GLY A 178 -10.06 9.27 13.62
C GLY A 178 -9.37 8.64 14.82
N LEU A 179 -8.07 8.31 14.72
CA LEU A 179 -7.28 7.78 15.83
C LEU A 179 -7.11 8.81 16.96
N ARG A 180 -6.84 10.08 16.64
CA ARG A 180 -6.78 11.16 17.65
C ARG A 180 -8.08 11.28 18.44
N ALA A 181 -9.22 11.10 17.79
CA ALA A 181 -10.53 11.18 18.45
C ALA A 181 -10.80 10.03 19.44
N LEU A 182 -10.08 8.90 19.32
CA LEU A 182 -10.14 7.78 20.26
C LEU A 182 -9.26 8.00 21.51
N GLN A 183 -8.27 8.89 21.43
CA GLN A 183 -7.24 9.13 22.45
C GLN A 183 -7.75 9.99 23.63
N ARG A 184 -8.97 9.71 24.11
CA ARG A 184 -9.67 10.49 25.17
C ARG A 184 -9.07 10.29 26.56
#